data_AF-A0A1Q3P626-F1
#
_entry.id   AF-A0A1Q3P626-F1
#
_cell.length_a   1.000
_cell.length_b   1.000
_cell.length_c   1.000
_cell.angle_alpha   90.00
_cell.angle_beta   90.00
_cell.angle_gamma   90.00
#
_symmetry.space_group_name_H-M   'P 1'
#
loop_
_entity.id
_entity.type
_entity.pdbx_description
1 polymer ?
#
loop_
_entity_poly.entity_id
_entity_poly.type
_entity_poly.pdbx_seq_one_letter_code
_entity_poly.pdbx_strand_id
1 'polypeptide(L)'
;MCWAHHQQTDLQEFYPTVDLRDPELDDKLSQWQFHYNFFRQHSSLGGKTPIDFASEHSASAPFWDQVEALYDETKERIREQAYWRDLRMAKLARKNKT
;
A
#
# COMPACT_ATOMS: atom_id res chain seq x y z
N MET A 1 4.13 -8.03 -1.85
CA MET A 1 5.18 -7.07 -2.24
C MET A 1 4.60 -5.67 -2.19
N CYS A 2 5.10 -4.84 -1.29
CA CYS A 2 4.57 -3.50 -0.98
C CYS A 2 5.13 -2.46 -1.98
N TRP A 3 4.56 -2.35 -3.17
CA TRP A 3 5.06 -1.44 -4.22
C TRP A 3 4.48 -0.01 -4.16
N ALA A 4 3.41 0.24 -3.41
CA ALA A 4 2.70 1.53 -3.49
C ALA A 4 3.27 2.65 -2.60
N HIS A 5 3.90 2.33 -1.46
CA HIS A 5 4.46 3.35 -0.56
C HIS A 5 5.84 3.86 -0.99
N HIS A 6 6.52 3.12 -1.85
CA HIS A 6 7.89 3.46 -2.26
C HIS A 6 7.93 4.76 -3.10
N GLN A 7 6.95 4.95 -3.98
CA GLN A 7 6.99 6.01 -4.98
C GLN A 7 6.87 7.42 -4.38
N GLN A 8 6.06 7.61 -3.33
CA GLN A 8 5.91 8.95 -2.76
C GLN A 8 7.14 9.34 -1.94
N THR A 9 7.72 8.40 -1.20
CA THR A 9 8.92 8.66 -0.41
C THR A 9 10.14 8.87 -1.31
N ASP A 10 10.27 8.14 -2.43
CA ASP A 10 11.29 8.41 -3.44
C ASP A 10 11.24 9.88 -3.91
N LEU A 11 10.04 10.35 -4.26
CA LEU A 11 9.80 11.71 -4.75
C LEU A 11 10.09 12.79 -3.71
N GLN A 12 9.81 12.52 -2.44
CA GLN A 12 9.91 13.52 -1.38
C GLN A 12 11.26 13.52 -0.65
N GLU A 13 11.95 12.38 -0.57
CA GLU A 13 13.17 12.23 0.22
C GLU A 13 14.40 11.94 -0.66
N PHE A 14 14.28 11.09 -1.69
CA PHE A 14 15.43 10.69 -2.50
C PHE A 14 15.74 11.70 -3.60
N TYR A 15 14.80 11.91 -4.54
CA TYR A 15 15.04 12.75 -5.72
C TYR A 15 15.44 14.22 -5.41
N PRO A 16 14.98 14.86 -4.32
CA PRO A 16 15.46 16.20 -3.96
C PRO A 16 16.93 16.28 -3.53
N THR A 17 17.55 15.14 -3.22
CA THR A 17 18.91 15.07 -2.64
C THR A 17 19.97 14.57 -3.61
N VAL A 18 19.59 14.15 -4.81
CA VAL A 18 20.49 13.54 -5.82
C VAL A 18 20.49 14.35 -7.11
N ASP A 19 21.59 14.24 -7.87
CA ASP A 19 21.64 14.78 -9.23
C ASP A 19 20.88 13.84 -10.18
N LEU A 20 19.86 14.37 -10.85
CA LEU A 20 19.05 13.62 -11.82
C LEU A 20 19.80 13.28 -13.12
N ARG A 21 20.96 13.91 -13.35
CA ARG A 21 21.82 13.65 -14.52
C ARG A 21 22.91 12.64 -14.24
N ASP A 22 22.95 12.11 -13.02
CA ASP A 22 23.94 11.13 -12.62
C ASP A 22 23.76 9.82 -13.40
N PRO A 23 24.80 9.31 -14.08
CA PRO A 23 24.71 8.03 -14.79
C PRO A 23 24.47 6.84 -13.86
N GLU A 24 24.75 6.96 -12.55
CA GLU A 24 24.53 5.92 -11.53
C GLU A 24 23.24 6.15 -10.71
N LEU A 25 22.31 6.98 -11.21
CA LEU A 25 21.08 7.32 -10.50
C LEU A 25 20.26 6.09 -10.10
N ASP A 26 20.16 5.09 -10.97
CA ASP A 26 19.40 3.87 -10.73
C ASP A 26 20.00 3.01 -9.60
N ASP A 27 21.34 2.96 -9.51
CA ASP A 27 22.04 2.25 -8.44
C ASP A 27 21.86 2.97 -7.11
N LYS A 28 21.90 4.30 -7.12
CA LYS A 28 21.63 5.13 -5.93
C LYS A 28 20.21 4.97 -5.45
N LEU A 29 19.24 4.95 -6.39
CA LEU A 29 17.84 4.70 -6.07
C LEU A 29 17.73 3.33 -5.40
N SER A 30 18.25 2.28 -6.05
CA SER A 30 18.21 0.90 -5.54
C SER A 30 18.80 0.77 -4.13
N GLN A 31 19.95 1.40 -3.88
CA GLN A 31 20.57 1.44 -2.54
C GLN A 31 19.69 2.15 -1.51
N TRP A 32 19.08 3.27 -1.89
CA TRP A 32 18.17 4.01 -1.03
C TRP A 32 16.90 3.18 -0.72
N GLN A 33 16.32 2.53 -1.73
CA GLN A 33 15.16 1.65 -1.58
C GLN A 33 15.49 0.49 -0.63
N PHE A 34 16.65 -0.11 -0.80
CA PHE A 34 17.14 -1.17 0.07
C PHE A 34 17.30 -0.68 1.51
N HIS A 35 17.96 0.47 1.71
CA HIS A 35 18.12 1.06 3.03
C HIS A 35 16.76 1.34 3.72
N TYR A 36 15.84 1.97 3.00
CA TYR A 36 14.50 2.27 3.50
C TYR A 36 13.73 1.01 3.89
N ASN A 37 13.74 -0.02 3.04
CA ASN A 37 12.95 -1.22 3.27
C ASN A 37 13.54 -2.20 4.30
N PHE A 38 14.87 -2.22 4.46
CA PHE A 38 15.56 -3.21 5.30
C PHE A 38 16.09 -2.66 6.62
N PHE A 39 16.37 -1.37 6.71
CA PHE A 39 17.04 -0.81 7.89
C PHE A 39 16.25 0.32 8.55
N ARG A 40 15.40 1.03 7.82
CA ARG A 40 14.61 2.13 8.40
C ARG A 40 13.42 1.57 9.17
N GLN A 41 13.34 1.93 10.45
CA GLN A 41 12.19 1.63 11.30
C GLN A 41 11.08 2.66 11.10
N HIS A 42 9.83 2.20 11.08
CA HIS A 42 8.66 3.06 10.93
C HIS A 42 7.75 2.99 12.15
N SER A 43 7.39 4.15 12.72
CA SER A 43 6.47 4.23 13.85
C SER A 43 5.08 3.69 13.52
N SER A 44 4.61 3.88 12.29
CA SER A 44 3.36 3.31 11.78
C SER A 44 3.35 1.78 11.73
N LEU A 45 4.53 1.15 11.67
CA LEU A 45 4.72 -0.30 11.71
C LEU A 45 5.12 -0.79 13.11
N GLY A 46 4.90 0.04 14.15
CA GLY A 46 5.28 -0.30 15.52
C GLY A 46 6.80 -0.36 15.75
N GLY A 47 7.58 0.41 14.97
CA GLY A 47 9.04 0.43 15.04
C GLY A 47 9.72 -0.66 14.24
N LYS A 48 8.97 -1.45 13.45
CA LYS A 48 9.53 -2.46 12.54
C LYS A 48 9.98 -1.84 11.22
N THR A 49 10.85 -2.55 10.51
CA THR A 49 11.18 -2.23 9.12
C THR A 49 10.08 -2.75 8.18
N PRO A 50 9.96 -2.21 6.96
CA PRO A 50 8.98 -2.70 6.00
C PRO A 50 9.16 -4.19 5.67
N ILE A 51 10.40 -4.68 5.58
CA ILE A 51 10.66 -6.10 5.30
C ILE A 51 10.24 -7.01 6.46
N ASP A 52 10.50 -6.60 7.72
CA ASP A 52 10.10 -7.38 8.89
C ASP A 52 8.58 -7.51 8.94
N PHE A 53 7.88 -6.39 8.75
CA PHE A 53 6.42 -6.37 8.71
C PHE A 53 5.88 -7.27 7.59
N ALA A 54 6.43 -7.17 6.38
CA ALA A 54 6.01 -8.00 5.26
C ALA A 54 6.26 -9.49 5.50
N SER A 55 7.40 -9.84 6.09
CA SER A 55 7.76 -11.23 6.42
C SER A 55 6.77 -11.85 7.40
N GLU A 56 6.45 -11.15 8.49
CA GLU A 56 5.49 -11.60 9.50
C GLU A 56 4.08 -11.83 8.93
N HIS A 57 3.64 -10.98 8.00
CA HIS A 57 2.29 -11.04 7.44
C HIS A 57 2.21 -11.90 6.18
N SER A 58 3.34 -12.29 5.60
CA SER A 58 3.38 -13.05 4.34
C SER A 58 2.63 -14.37 4.43
N ALA A 59 2.69 -15.05 5.58
CA ALA A 59 2.01 -16.32 5.81
C ALA A 59 0.49 -16.19 5.96
N SER A 60 -0.01 -15.00 6.32
CA SER A 60 -1.44 -14.74 6.49
C SER A 60 -2.12 -14.25 5.21
N ALA A 61 -1.33 -13.78 4.24
CA ALA A 61 -1.84 -13.29 2.98
C ALA A 61 -2.43 -14.45 2.15
N PRO A 62 -3.72 -14.40 1.76
CA PRO A 62 -4.32 -15.46 0.96
C PRO A 62 -3.73 -15.48 -0.45
N PHE A 63 -3.65 -16.67 -1.03
CA PHE A 63 -3.34 -16.82 -2.46
C PHE A 63 -4.54 -16.43 -3.32
N TRP A 64 -4.31 -16.14 -4.60
CA TRP A 64 -5.37 -15.74 -5.54
C TRP A 64 -6.54 -16.73 -5.58
N ASP A 65 -6.26 -18.04 -5.64
CA ASP A 65 -7.30 -19.07 -5.63
C ASP A 65 -8.17 -19.03 -4.36
N GLN A 66 -7.56 -18.70 -3.20
CA GLN A 66 -8.29 -18.54 -1.94
C GLN A 66 -9.11 -17.25 -1.93
N VAL A 67 -8.58 -16.17 -2.50
CA VAL A 67 -9.31 -14.90 -2.67
C VAL A 67 -10.53 -15.12 -3.55
N GLU A 68 -10.38 -15.80 -4.68
CA GLU A 68 -11.48 -16.12 -5.60
C GLU A 68 -12.54 -16.99 -4.92
N ALA A 69 -12.14 -18.03 -4.19
CA ALA A 69 -13.07 -18.89 -3.46
C ALA A 69 -13.82 -18.15 -2.34
N LEU A 70 -13.21 -17.14 -1.73
CA LEU A 70 -13.81 -16.32 -0.68
C LEU A 70 -14.62 -15.13 -1.21
N TYR A 71 -14.46 -14.78 -2.48
CA TYR A 71 -15.11 -13.63 -3.09
C TYR A 71 -16.59 -13.93 -3.35
N ASP A 72 -17.44 -12.99 -2.94
CA ASP A 72 -18.89 -13.05 -3.06
C ASP A 72 -19.38 -11.78 -3.75
N GLU A 73 -19.74 -11.91 -5.02
CA GLU A 73 -20.24 -10.81 -5.86
C GLU A 73 -21.46 -10.12 -5.25
N THR A 74 -22.29 -10.83 -4.49
CA THR A 74 -23.49 -10.27 -3.88
C THR A 74 -23.17 -9.34 -2.71
N LYS A 75 -21.98 -9.48 -2.12
CA LYS A 75 -21.45 -8.62 -1.06
C LYS A 75 -20.61 -7.47 -1.59
N GLU A 76 -20.33 -7.43 -2.89
CA GLU A 76 -19.54 -6.36 -3.46
C GLU A 76 -20.28 -5.01 -3.36
N ARG A 77 -19.60 -4.02 -2.78
CA ARG A 77 -20.13 -2.67 -2.70
C ARG A 77 -19.85 -1.93 -4.01
N ILE A 78 -20.91 -1.68 -4.76
CA ILE A 78 -20.86 -0.77 -5.92
C ILE A 78 -20.63 0.66 -5.41
N ARG A 79 -19.51 1.27 -5.78
CA ARG A 79 -19.17 2.68 -5.46
C ARG A 79 -19.57 3.59 -6.61
N GLU A 80 -20.31 4.65 -6.29
CA GLU A 80 -20.65 5.69 -7.26
C GLU A 80 -19.55 6.77 -7.28
N GLN A 81 -19.20 7.28 -8.46
CA GLN A 81 -18.05 8.18 -8.63
C GLN A 81 -18.23 9.51 -7.92
N ALA A 82 -19.44 10.06 -7.91
CA ALA A 82 -19.78 11.23 -7.13
C ALA A 82 -19.86 10.86 -5.65
N TYR A 83 -18.78 11.10 -4.94
CA TYR A 83 -18.59 10.75 -3.53
C TYR A 83 -19.78 11.06 -2.62
N TRP A 84 -20.45 12.20 -2.81
CA TRP A 84 -21.63 12.56 -2.01
C TRP A 84 -22.82 11.61 -2.21
N ARG A 85 -23.00 11.03 -3.40
CA ARG A 85 -24.02 10.01 -3.69
C ARG A 85 -23.64 8.69 -3.07
N ASP A 86 -22.38 8.26 -3.22
CA ASP A 86 -21.88 7.03 -2.59
C ASP A 86 -22.05 7.07 -1.06
N LEU A 87 -21.74 8.20 -0.41
CA LEU A 87 -21.98 8.40 1.03
C LEU A 87 -23.47 8.26 1.38
N ARG A 88 -24.36 8.84 0.58
CA ARG A 88 -25.81 8.77 0.80
C ARG A 88 -26.31 7.34 0.65
N MET A 89 -25.87 6.62 -0.38
CA MET A 89 -26.21 5.22 -0.62
C MET A 89 -25.72 4.32 0.52
N ALA A 90 -24.48 4.51 0.99
CA ALA A 90 -23.94 3.78 2.12
C ALA A 90 -24.73 4.01 3.41
N LYS A 91 -25.15 5.26 3.67
CA LYS A 91 -25.99 5.60 4.84
C LYS A 91 -27.37 4.91 4.78
N LEU A 92 -28.00 4.88 3.61
CA LEU A 92 -29.28 4.21 3.39
C LEU A 92 -29.15 2.69 3.58
N ALA A 93 -28.12 2.06 2.99
CA ALA A 93 -27.86 0.63 3.13
C ALA A 93 -27.67 0.21 4.60
N ARG A 94 -26.98 1.03 5.41
CA ARG A 94 -26.83 0.78 6.86
C ARG A 94 -28.16 0.85 7.60
N LYS A 95 -29.01 1.84 7.27
CA LYS A 95 -30.33 2.01 7.89
C LYS A 95 -31.27 0.85 7.60
N ASN A 96 -31.23 0.29 6.38
CA ASN A 96 -32.06 -0.84 5.98
C ASN A 96 -31.62 -2.18 6.61
N LYS A 97 -30.45 -2.23 7.23
CA LYS A 97 -29.89 -3.43 7.88
C LYS A 97 -30.17 -3.47 9.41
N THR A 98 -30.75 -2.40 9.96
CA THR A 98 -31.15 -2.27 11.37
C THR A 98 -32.67 -2.41 11.48
#